data_AF-A0A7C7ZPK2-F1
#
_entry.id   AF-A0A7C7ZPK2-F1
#
_cell.length_a   1.000
_cell.length_b   1.000
_cell.length_c   1.000
_cell.angle_alpha   90.00
_cell.angle_beta   90.00
_cell.angle_gamma   90.00
#
_symmetry.space_group_name_H-M   'P 1'
#
loop_
_entity.id
_entity.type
_entity.pdbx_description
1 polymer ?
#
loop_
_entity_poly.entity_id
_entity_poly.type
_entity_poly.pdbx_seq_one_letter_code
_entity_poly.pdbx_strand_id
1 'polypeptide(L)'
;IPLIASIREALHGEHVEHNTGSVYGADYIGAGIGAAIWVMFMLSLPPTTAAVITASVNLLVGLIFYVVYRKRIRLGAWVIGAHLLVAAIIALVAVYGTDWDNAMEDLLYKDKVIFSYNTQYQHVTITERIMDPAKPKIISMFINGRSQFASNDEMIYHAMLVAPVMHAAARHDNILIIGGGDGLALRDVLRWQPQAVELIDIDAAIVEFFTAPYIDDGKIINQALLDLNQRAFSDPQVHTRFGDAFIKVDELIQQQRLYDVIIVDLPDPSHPDLNKLYSARFYAKLKTLLAGDGAMVVQSTSPYHAKNTFLSIGKTVQYAGFMHVEQYHHNVPSFGEWGWTIATKNGVSARARLAQKDRLQVDDGWSTQGVLLAAFEFSQHFFDELQSIKVNRINNQAAYQYHKADWEKQQSIYIIENKTSKNN
;
A
#
# COMPACT_ATOMS: atom_id res chain seq x y z
N ILE A 1 -10.05 41.16 -22.37
CA ILE A 1 -10.70 40.50 -23.54
C ILE A 1 -12.20 40.78 -23.65
N PRO A 2 -13.00 40.89 -22.56
CA PRO A 2 -14.44 41.23 -22.66
C PRO A 2 -14.70 42.57 -23.35
N LEU A 3 -13.81 43.53 -23.12
CA LEU A 3 -13.91 44.89 -23.67
C LEU A 3 -13.89 44.93 -25.21
N ILE A 4 -13.09 44.08 -25.86
CA ILE A 4 -12.96 44.02 -27.33
C ILE A 4 -14.22 43.38 -27.94
N ALA A 5 -14.83 42.41 -27.26
CA ALA A 5 -16.09 41.81 -27.68
C ALA A 5 -17.25 42.82 -27.58
N SER A 6 -17.33 43.58 -26.47
CA SER A 6 -18.37 44.60 -26.27
C SER A 6 -18.26 45.79 -27.23
N ILE A 7 -17.04 46.22 -27.58
CA ILE A 7 -16.81 47.30 -28.55
C ILE A 7 -17.21 46.87 -29.97
N ARG A 8 -16.98 45.60 -30.33
CA ARG A 8 -17.30 45.06 -31.66
C ARG A 8 -18.81 44.83 -31.85
N GLU A 9 -19.51 44.49 -30.78
CA GLU A 9 -20.98 44.32 -30.76
C GLU A 9 -21.72 45.65 -30.94
N ALA A 10 -21.20 46.72 -30.31
CA ALA A 10 -21.75 48.07 -30.45
C ALA A 10 -21.49 48.72 -31.82
N LEU A 11 -20.44 48.30 -32.54
CA LEU A 11 -20.05 48.90 -33.83
C LEU A 11 -20.58 48.19 -35.07
N HIS A 12 -20.88 46.90 -35.01
CA HIS A 12 -21.14 46.11 -36.22
C HIS A 12 -22.50 45.41 -36.30
N GLY A 13 -23.31 45.39 -35.24
CA GLY A 13 -24.73 44.99 -35.32
C GLY A 13 -25.03 43.59 -35.89
N GLU A 14 -24.03 42.72 -36.07
CA GLU A 14 -24.22 41.34 -36.53
C GLU A 14 -24.37 40.40 -35.33
N HIS A 15 -25.46 39.62 -35.34
CA HIS A 15 -25.71 38.58 -34.36
C HIS A 15 -24.57 37.55 -34.35
N VAL A 16 -24.06 37.27 -33.16
CA VAL A 16 -23.16 36.14 -32.88
C VAL A 16 -23.96 34.85 -32.99
N GLU A 17 -24.28 34.44 -34.21
CA GLU A 17 -25.18 33.30 -34.49
C GLU A 17 -24.52 31.91 -34.39
N HIS A 18 -23.27 31.82 -33.92
CA HIS A 18 -22.69 30.55 -33.45
C HIS A 18 -21.96 30.72 -32.13
N ASN A 19 -22.78 30.51 -31.10
CA ASN A 19 -22.55 30.57 -29.67
C ASN A 19 -21.26 29.83 -29.22
N THR A 20 -20.17 30.57 -29.05
CA THR A 20 -18.93 30.07 -28.45
C THR A 20 -19.18 29.40 -27.11
N GLY A 21 -20.15 29.91 -26.32
CA GLY A 21 -20.58 29.31 -25.06
C GLY A 21 -21.18 27.91 -25.21
N SER A 22 -21.91 27.62 -26.30
CA SER A 22 -22.43 26.27 -26.57
C SER A 22 -21.33 25.27 -26.95
N VAL A 23 -20.30 25.74 -27.67
CA VAL A 23 -19.12 24.94 -28.02
C VAL A 23 -18.31 24.64 -26.77
N TYR A 24 -18.07 25.64 -25.92
CA TYR A 24 -17.42 25.44 -24.61
C TYR A 24 -18.24 24.51 -23.71
N GLY A 25 -19.56 24.66 -23.67
CA GLY A 25 -20.44 23.78 -22.89
C GLY A 25 -20.36 22.31 -23.31
N ALA A 26 -20.35 22.04 -24.61
CA ALA A 26 -20.16 20.68 -25.14
C ALA A 26 -18.77 20.11 -24.81
N ASP A 27 -17.73 20.94 -24.85
CA ASP A 27 -16.36 20.55 -24.47
C ASP A 27 -16.27 20.15 -22.99
N TYR A 28 -16.86 20.93 -22.09
CA TYR A 28 -16.90 20.59 -20.65
C TYR A 28 -17.66 19.30 -20.37
N ILE A 29 -18.78 19.04 -21.06
CA ILE A 29 -19.52 17.79 -20.91
C ILE A 29 -18.67 16.61 -21.40
N GLY A 30 -18.03 16.75 -22.57
CA GLY A 30 -17.12 15.74 -23.11
C GLY A 30 -15.94 15.44 -22.18
N ALA A 31 -15.29 16.48 -21.66
CA ALA A 31 -14.19 16.36 -20.70
C ALA A 31 -14.63 15.68 -19.39
N GLY A 32 -15.82 16.01 -18.89
CA GLY A 32 -16.39 15.38 -17.69
C GLY A 32 -16.65 13.89 -17.89
N ILE A 33 -17.24 13.49 -19.02
CA ILE A 33 -17.44 12.08 -19.37
C ILE A 33 -16.10 11.36 -19.53
N GLY A 34 -15.14 11.99 -20.24
CA GLY A 34 -13.80 11.44 -20.41
C GLY A 34 -13.07 11.21 -19.09
N ALA A 35 -13.15 12.18 -18.16
CA ALA A 35 -12.58 12.06 -16.83
C ALA A 35 -13.24 10.93 -16.01
N ALA A 36 -14.56 10.79 -16.11
CA ALA A 36 -15.28 9.71 -15.44
C ALA A 36 -14.87 8.32 -15.97
N ILE A 37 -14.77 8.15 -17.30
CA ILE A 37 -14.28 6.91 -17.93
C ILE A 37 -12.83 6.65 -17.50
N TRP A 38 -12.00 7.69 -17.46
CA TRP A 38 -10.61 7.57 -17.05
C TRP A 38 -10.48 7.03 -15.63
N VAL A 39 -11.19 7.66 -14.68
CA VAL A 39 -11.13 7.29 -13.26
C VAL A 39 -11.75 5.91 -12.99
N MET A 40 -12.88 5.58 -13.62
CA MET A 40 -13.59 4.32 -13.33
C MET A 40 -13.02 3.10 -14.05
N PHE A 41 -12.38 3.27 -15.22
CA PHE A 41 -11.97 2.15 -16.07
C PHE A 41 -10.50 2.21 -16.52
N MET A 42 -9.97 3.38 -16.86
CA MET A 42 -8.61 3.44 -17.41
C MET A 42 -7.54 3.28 -16.32
N LEU A 43 -7.76 3.80 -15.11
CA LEU A 43 -6.81 3.67 -14.00
C LEU A 43 -6.60 2.22 -13.52
N SER A 44 -7.55 1.31 -13.80
CA SER A 44 -7.42 -0.11 -13.45
C SER A 44 -6.72 -0.94 -14.53
N LEU A 45 -6.41 -0.37 -15.69
CA LEU A 45 -5.73 -1.05 -16.78
C LEU A 45 -4.23 -0.75 -16.77
N PRO A 46 -3.38 -1.63 -17.34
CA PRO A 46 -1.98 -1.32 -17.58
C PRO A 46 -1.85 -0.01 -18.39
N PRO A 47 -0.87 0.87 -18.08
CA PRO A 47 -0.72 2.16 -18.76
C PRO A 47 -0.63 2.03 -20.29
N THR A 48 0.06 0.99 -20.78
CA THR A 48 0.17 0.66 -22.21
C THR A 48 -1.19 0.34 -22.83
N THR A 49 -2.03 -0.44 -22.14
CA THR A 49 -3.38 -0.78 -22.60
C THR A 49 -4.30 0.44 -22.62
N ALA A 50 -4.29 1.23 -21.54
CA ALA A 50 -5.05 2.49 -21.47
C ALA A 50 -4.64 3.46 -22.58
N ALA A 51 -3.34 3.57 -22.88
CA ALA A 51 -2.82 4.38 -23.97
C ALA A 51 -3.28 3.88 -25.35
N VAL A 52 -3.23 2.57 -25.60
CA VAL A 52 -3.70 1.94 -26.85
C VAL A 52 -5.19 2.18 -27.07
N ILE A 53 -6.02 2.00 -26.05
CA ILE A 53 -7.47 2.25 -26.13
C ILE A 53 -7.72 3.72 -26.46
N THR A 54 -7.08 4.63 -25.71
CA THR A 54 -7.22 6.08 -25.92
C THR A 54 -6.79 6.50 -27.33
N ALA A 55 -5.63 6.00 -27.79
CA ALA A 55 -5.11 6.27 -29.12
C ALA A 55 -6.02 5.73 -30.22
N SER A 56 -6.60 4.54 -30.02
CA SER A 56 -7.54 3.91 -30.97
C SER A 56 -8.83 4.72 -31.11
N VAL A 57 -9.39 5.22 -30.01
CA VAL A 57 -10.58 6.11 -30.03
C VAL A 57 -10.25 7.41 -30.77
N ASN A 58 -9.11 8.03 -30.48
CA ASN A 58 -8.67 9.25 -31.17
C ASN A 58 -8.44 9.01 -32.67
N LEU A 59 -7.88 7.87 -33.05
CA LEU A 59 -7.70 7.49 -34.45
C LEU A 59 -9.05 7.30 -35.16
N LEU A 60 -10.03 6.69 -34.50
CA LEU A 60 -11.39 6.53 -35.02
C LEU A 60 -12.08 7.88 -35.22
N VAL A 61 -11.99 8.77 -34.24
CA VAL A 61 -12.52 10.14 -34.34
C VAL A 61 -11.85 10.89 -35.49
N GLY A 62 -10.52 10.81 -35.60
CA GLY A 62 -9.76 11.39 -36.71
C GLY A 62 -10.23 10.87 -38.08
N LEU A 63 -10.50 9.58 -38.19
CA LEU A 63 -11.04 8.96 -39.40
C LEU A 63 -12.44 9.49 -39.75
N ILE A 64 -13.33 9.65 -38.76
CA ILE A 64 -14.66 10.25 -38.95
C ILE A 64 -14.52 11.69 -39.47
N PHE A 65 -13.66 12.51 -38.84
CA PHE A 65 -13.38 13.87 -39.30
C PHE A 65 -12.88 13.88 -40.75
N TYR A 66 -11.94 12.99 -41.09
CA TYR A 66 -11.46 12.86 -42.45
C TYR A 66 -12.60 12.54 -43.43
N VAL A 67 -13.47 11.58 -43.13
CA VAL A 67 -14.59 11.18 -44.00
C VAL A 67 -15.58 12.35 -44.20
N VAL A 68 -15.94 13.06 -43.13
CA VAL A 68 -16.89 14.18 -43.17
C VAL A 68 -16.33 15.35 -44.00
N TYR A 69 -15.04 15.68 -43.80
CA TYR A 69 -14.41 16.85 -44.42
C TYR A 69 -13.56 16.53 -45.65
N ARG A 70 -13.60 15.30 -46.18
CA ARG A 70 -12.73 14.83 -47.28
C ARG A 70 -12.65 15.76 -48.49
N LYS A 71 -13.77 16.45 -48.82
CA LYS A 71 -13.83 17.40 -49.96
C LYS A 71 -13.10 18.72 -49.71
N ARG A 72 -12.82 19.07 -48.46
CA ARG A 72 -12.13 20.30 -48.04
C ARG A 72 -10.64 20.09 -47.77
N ILE A 73 -10.17 18.84 -47.69
CA ILE A 73 -8.79 18.49 -47.35
C ILE A 73 -7.98 18.36 -48.66
N ARG A 74 -7.06 19.31 -48.90
CA ARG A 74 -6.25 19.35 -50.13
C ARG A 74 -5.23 18.20 -50.24
N LEU A 75 -4.75 17.66 -49.11
CA LEU A 75 -3.72 16.62 -49.04
C LEU A 75 -4.27 15.29 -48.51
N GLY A 76 -5.46 14.87 -48.95
CA GLY A 76 -6.18 13.73 -48.36
C GLY A 76 -5.40 12.41 -48.34
N ALA A 77 -4.62 12.12 -49.39
CA ALA A 77 -3.79 10.91 -49.44
C ALA A 77 -2.69 10.88 -48.36
N TRP A 78 -2.07 12.02 -48.06
CA TRP A 78 -1.08 12.13 -46.97
C TRP A 78 -1.72 11.97 -45.60
N VAL A 79 -2.94 12.51 -45.42
CA VAL A 79 -3.70 12.33 -44.19
C VAL A 79 -4.03 10.85 -43.97
N ILE A 80 -4.46 10.12 -45.00
CA ILE A 80 -4.68 8.67 -44.92
C ILE A 80 -3.36 7.94 -44.60
N GLY A 81 -2.26 8.28 -45.29
CA GLY A 81 -0.96 7.68 -45.02
C GLY A 81 -0.50 7.86 -43.57
N ALA A 82 -0.71 9.06 -43.01
CA ALA A 82 -0.45 9.34 -41.61
C ALA A 82 -1.37 8.54 -40.67
N HIS A 83 -2.67 8.40 -40.99
CA HIS A 83 -3.59 7.56 -40.21
C HIS A 83 -3.17 6.09 -40.22
N LEU A 84 -2.75 5.55 -41.38
CA LEU A 84 -2.26 4.17 -41.48
C LEU A 84 -0.96 3.96 -40.71
N LEU A 85 -0.05 4.93 -40.73
CA LEU A 85 1.18 4.89 -39.93
C LEU A 85 0.86 4.87 -38.43
N VAL A 86 -0.02 5.76 -37.97
CA VAL A 86 -0.46 5.79 -36.56
C VAL A 86 -1.17 4.50 -36.19
N ALA A 87 -2.02 3.96 -37.07
CA ALA A 87 -2.67 2.66 -36.86
C ALA A 87 -1.65 1.52 -36.71
N ALA A 88 -0.60 1.49 -37.55
CA ALA A 88 0.46 0.51 -37.46
C ALA A 88 1.27 0.64 -36.16
N ILE A 89 1.55 1.86 -35.70
CA ILE A 89 2.21 2.10 -34.41
C ILE A 89 1.33 1.64 -33.25
N ILE A 90 0.04 1.99 -33.25
CA ILE A 90 -0.91 1.54 -32.23
C ILE A 90 -0.99 0.02 -32.21
N ALA A 91 -1.06 -0.64 -33.37
CA ALA A 91 -1.06 -2.09 -33.46
C ALA A 91 0.24 -2.71 -32.93
N LEU A 92 1.40 -2.11 -33.23
CA LEU A 92 2.69 -2.56 -32.70
C LEU A 92 2.72 -2.46 -31.17
N VAL A 93 2.29 -1.33 -30.60
CA VAL A 93 2.23 -1.13 -29.14
C VAL A 93 1.15 -2.04 -28.51
N ALA A 94 0.05 -2.30 -29.19
CA ALA A 94 -0.98 -3.23 -28.70
C ALA A 94 -0.47 -4.68 -28.62
N VAL A 95 0.41 -5.08 -29.53
CA VAL A 95 0.97 -6.45 -29.58
C VAL A 95 2.18 -6.60 -28.67
N TYR A 96 3.11 -5.63 -28.66
CA TYR A 96 4.40 -5.76 -27.97
C TYR A 96 4.57 -4.82 -26.77
N GLY A 97 3.68 -3.85 -26.59
CA GLY A 97 3.84 -2.81 -25.57
C GLY A 97 3.87 -3.38 -24.16
N THR A 98 3.01 -4.36 -23.84
CA THR A 98 3.00 -5.02 -22.54
C THR A 98 4.29 -5.80 -22.28
N ASP A 99 4.81 -6.52 -23.28
CA ASP A 99 6.08 -7.25 -23.15
C ASP A 99 7.27 -6.30 -22.94
N TRP A 100 7.28 -5.15 -23.63
CA TRP A 100 8.32 -4.13 -23.43
C TRP A 100 8.24 -3.48 -22.05
N ASP A 101 7.02 -3.19 -21.58
CA ASP A 101 6.79 -2.62 -20.24
C ASP A 101 7.28 -3.58 -19.16
N ASN A 102 6.87 -4.85 -19.24
CA ASN A 102 7.32 -5.91 -18.33
C ASN A 102 8.84 -6.09 -18.39
N ALA A 103 9.44 -6.13 -19.59
CA ALA A 103 10.89 -6.27 -19.73
C ALA A 103 11.65 -5.08 -19.15
N MET A 104 11.11 -3.86 -19.22
CA MET A 104 11.69 -2.69 -18.58
C MET A 104 11.52 -2.72 -17.06
N GLU A 105 10.37 -3.19 -16.57
CA GLU A 105 10.11 -3.35 -15.14
C GLU A 105 10.99 -4.43 -14.51
N ASP A 106 11.19 -5.56 -15.19
CA ASP A 106 12.05 -6.65 -14.77
C ASP A 106 13.49 -6.17 -14.47
N LEU A 107 13.97 -5.13 -15.17
CA LEU A 107 15.28 -4.51 -14.92
C LEU A 107 15.38 -3.80 -13.56
N LEU A 108 14.24 -3.45 -12.95
CA LEU A 108 14.19 -2.86 -11.60
C LEU A 108 14.43 -3.90 -10.51
N TYR A 109 14.24 -5.18 -10.82
CA TYR A 109 14.42 -6.28 -9.87
C TYR A 109 15.78 -6.95 -10.06
N LYS A 110 16.46 -7.22 -8.94
CA LYS A 110 17.74 -7.96 -8.95
C LYS A 110 17.54 -9.44 -9.25
N ASP A 111 16.39 -9.96 -8.85
CA ASP A 111 16.03 -11.38 -8.92
C ASP A 111 15.05 -11.60 -10.07
N LYS A 112 14.97 -12.84 -10.56
CA LYS A 112 14.15 -13.16 -11.74
C LYS A 112 12.67 -12.96 -11.41
N VAL A 113 11.98 -12.08 -12.13
CA VAL A 113 10.52 -11.98 -12.05
C VAL A 113 9.91 -13.27 -12.61
N ILE A 114 9.06 -13.91 -11.81
CA ILE A 114 8.36 -15.15 -12.19
C ILE A 114 6.87 -14.94 -12.41
N PHE A 115 6.31 -13.86 -11.84
CA PHE A 115 4.91 -13.50 -12.02
C PHE A 115 4.69 -12.04 -11.63
N SER A 116 3.85 -11.33 -12.40
CA SER A 116 3.39 -9.99 -12.07
C SER A 116 1.92 -9.83 -12.45
N TYR A 117 1.16 -9.11 -11.65
CA TYR A 117 -0.23 -8.77 -11.95
C TYR A 117 -0.65 -7.46 -11.29
N ASN A 118 -1.70 -6.85 -11.83
CA ASN A 118 -2.29 -5.64 -11.27
C ASN A 118 -3.62 -5.98 -10.60
N THR A 119 -3.82 -5.48 -9.39
CA THR A 119 -5.15 -5.39 -8.76
C THR A 119 -5.71 -3.99 -8.97
N GLN A 120 -6.94 -3.75 -8.50
CA GLN A 120 -7.51 -2.39 -8.50
C GLN A 120 -6.75 -1.42 -7.58
N TYR A 121 -5.92 -1.91 -6.65
CA TYR A 121 -5.24 -1.10 -5.65
C TYR A 121 -3.73 -0.99 -5.90
N GLN A 122 -3.11 -2.03 -6.47
CA GLN A 122 -1.66 -2.13 -6.50
C GLN A 122 -1.12 -3.07 -7.57
N HIS A 123 0.14 -2.85 -7.93
CA HIS A 123 0.93 -3.77 -8.74
C HIS A 123 1.65 -4.77 -7.85
N VAL A 124 1.51 -6.06 -8.13
CA VAL A 124 2.16 -7.16 -7.40
C VAL A 124 3.17 -7.84 -8.30
N THR A 125 4.40 -8.01 -7.79
CA THR A 125 5.49 -8.70 -8.49
C THR A 125 6.06 -9.77 -7.59
N ILE A 126 6.25 -10.98 -8.13
CA ILE A 126 6.90 -12.10 -7.45
C ILE A 126 8.21 -12.39 -8.15
N THR A 127 9.30 -12.43 -7.38
CA THR A 127 10.62 -12.80 -7.87
C THR A 127 11.13 -14.11 -7.27
N GLU A 128 12.02 -14.75 -8.00
CA GLU A 128 12.69 -15.98 -7.62
C GLU A 128 14.21 -15.78 -7.66
N ARG A 129 14.87 -16.14 -6.55
CA ARG A 129 16.33 -16.20 -6.45
C ARG A 129 16.80 -17.58 -6.05
N ILE A 130 17.80 -18.09 -6.77
CA ILE A 130 18.49 -19.34 -6.46
C ILE A 130 19.88 -18.97 -5.96
N MET A 131 20.12 -19.09 -4.65
CA MET A 131 21.45 -18.88 -4.06
C MET A 131 22.31 -20.15 -4.12
N ASP A 132 21.68 -21.29 -3.91
CA ASP A 132 22.29 -22.62 -3.91
C ASP A 132 21.27 -23.60 -4.50
N PRO A 133 21.56 -24.29 -5.62
CA PRO A 133 20.64 -25.25 -6.23
C PRO A 133 20.22 -26.41 -5.30
N ALA A 134 20.97 -26.67 -4.22
CA ALA A 134 20.63 -27.67 -3.21
C ALA A 134 19.65 -27.17 -2.13
N LYS A 135 19.35 -25.86 -2.11
CA LYS A 135 18.46 -25.24 -1.12
C LYS A 135 17.13 -24.81 -1.74
N PRO A 136 16.07 -24.62 -0.92
CA PRO A 136 14.84 -24.01 -1.39
C PRO A 136 15.11 -22.66 -2.07
N LYS A 137 14.36 -22.39 -3.13
CA LYS A 137 14.42 -21.10 -3.81
C LYS A 137 13.87 -20.02 -2.90
N ILE A 138 14.43 -18.82 -3.04
CA ILE A 138 13.97 -17.65 -2.30
C ILE A 138 12.93 -16.96 -3.15
N ILE A 139 11.71 -16.88 -2.61
CA ILE A 139 10.58 -16.21 -3.23
C ILE A 139 10.40 -14.89 -2.52
N SER A 140 10.35 -13.79 -3.26
CA SER A 140 10.11 -12.46 -2.72
C SER A 140 8.89 -11.86 -3.37
N MET A 141 8.09 -11.14 -2.59
CA MET A 141 6.93 -10.40 -3.08
C MET A 141 7.17 -8.91 -2.96
N PHE A 142 6.77 -8.17 -3.98
CA PHE A 142 6.82 -6.73 -4.03
C PHE A 142 5.43 -6.17 -4.33
N ILE A 143 5.09 -5.06 -3.68
CA ILE A 143 3.90 -4.26 -3.96
C ILE A 143 4.38 -2.88 -4.40
N ASN A 144 3.99 -2.46 -5.61
CA ASN A 144 4.42 -1.19 -6.20
C ASN A 144 5.95 -0.99 -6.12
N GLY A 145 6.71 -2.06 -6.41
CA GLY A 145 8.18 -2.09 -6.33
C GLY A 145 8.79 -2.12 -4.93
N ARG A 146 7.98 -2.12 -3.85
CA ARG A 146 8.46 -2.21 -2.46
C ARG A 146 8.38 -3.64 -1.95
N SER A 147 9.49 -4.15 -1.41
CA SER A 147 9.57 -5.48 -0.81
C SER A 147 8.52 -5.64 0.31
N GLN A 148 7.75 -6.71 0.26
CA GLN A 148 6.75 -7.09 1.27
C GLN A 148 7.20 -8.26 2.13
N PHE A 149 7.98 -9.19 1.55
CA PHE A 149 8.70 -10.24 2.27
C PHE A 149 9.69 -10.93 1.34
N ALA A 150 10.65 -11.66 1.93
CA ALA A 150 11.45 -12.67 1.26
C ALA A 150 11.38 -13.98 2.05
N SER A 151 11.14 -15.12 1.38
CA SER A 151 10.85 -16.40 2.05
C SER A 151 11.97 -16.93 2.95
N ASN A 152 13.20 -16.44 2.79
CA ASN A 152 14.35 -16.84 3.60
C ASN A 152 14.46 -16.08 4.92
N ASP A 153 13.72 -14.99 5.11
CA ASP A 153 13.79 -14.16 6.32
C ASP A 153 12.46 -13.60 6.83
N GLU A 154 11.34 -13.80 6.13
CA GLU A 154 10.00 -13.39 6.57
C GLU A 154 9.65 -13.88 7.98
N MET A 155 10.14 -15.07 8.36
CA MET A 155 9.94 -15.64 9.69
C MET A 155 10.43 -14.69 10.80
N ILE A 156 11.49 -13.92 10.56
CA ILE A 156 12.00 -12.92 11.50
C ILE A 156 10.98 -11.80 11.68
N TYR A 157 10.46 -11.27 10.57
CA TYR A 157 9.48 -10.19 10.58
C TYR A 157 8.18 -10.63 11.29
N HIS A 158 7.63 -11.78 10.90
CA HIS A 158 6.36 -12.27 11.45
C HIS A 158 6.49 -12.74 12.90
N ALA A 159 7.62 -13.35 13.30
CA ALA A 159 7.88 -13.68 14.70
C ALA A 159 7.93 -12.41 15.57
N MET A 160 8.63 -11.37 15.11
CA MET A 160 8.70 -10.08 15.82
C MET A 160 7.37 -9.31 15.80
N LEU A 161 6.54 -9.49 14.79
CA LEU A 161 5.19 -8.91 14.75
C LEU A 161 4.23 -9.64 15.70
N VAL A 162 4.22 -10.98 15.69
CA VAL A 162 3.21 -11.79 16.37
C VAL A 162 3.61 -12.16 17.80
N ALA A 163 4.82 -12.69 18.03
CA ALA A 163 5.16 -13.28 19.32
C ALA A 163 5.11 -12.27 20.50
N PRO A 164 5.63 -11.04 20.39
CA PRO A 164 5.56 -10.06 21.49
C PRO A 164 4.13 -9.70 21.89
N VAL A 165 3.24 -9.47 20.91
CA VAL A 165 1.86 -9.04 21.20
C VAL A 165 1.02 -10.18 21.76
N MET A 166 1.20 -11.39 21.24
CA MET A 166 0.53 -12.57 21.77
C MET A 166 0.97 -12.81 23.21
N HIS A 167 2.26 -12.70 23.53
CA HIS A 167 2.73 -12.82 24.90
C HIS A 167 2.31 -11.68 25.84
N ALA A 168 2.09 -10.49 25.29
CA ALA A 168 1.61 -9.34 26.05
C ALA A 168 0.12 -9.42 26.36
N ALA A 169 -0.70 -10.03 25.51
CA ALA A 169 -2.11 -10.25 25.80
C ALA A 169 -2.32 -11.34 26.86
N ALA A 170 -3.34 -11.17 27.70
CA ALA A 170 -3.69 -12.17 28.72
C ALA A 170 -4.47 -13.36 28.16
N ARG A 171 -5.15 -13.16 27.02
CA ARG A 171 -5.96 -14.16 26.30
C ARG A 171 -5.70 -14.05 24.79
N HIS A 172 -6.12 -15.07 24.06
CA HIS A 172 -5.87 -15.21 22.62
C HIS A 172 -7.09 -15.70 21.85
N ASP A 173 -8.30 -15.61 22.43
CA ASP A 173 -9.49 -16.25 21.86
C ASP A 173 -9.96 -15.55 20.59
N ASN A 174 -9.97 -14.20 20.60
CA ASN A 174 -10.44 -13.40 19.48
C ASN A 174 -9.34 -12.45 19.00
N ILE A 175 -8.93 -12.60 17.74
CA ILE A 175 -7.81 -11.85 17.17
C ILE A 175 -8.28 -11.09 15.94
N LEU A 176 -7.86 -9.82 15.83
CA LEU A 176 -8.09 -8.99 14.65
C LEU A 176 -6.76 -8.70 13.96
N ILE A 177 -6.67 -9.00 12.67
CA ILE A 177 -5.56 -8.61 11.80
C ILE A 177 -6.07 -7.55 10.81
N ILE A 178 -5.33 -6.46 10.68
CA ILE A 178 -5.61 -5.38 9.72
C ILE A 178 -4.46 -5.35 8.72
N GLY A 179 -4.77 -5.62 7.46
CA GLY A 179 -3.77 -5.95 6.43
C GLY A 179 -3.40 -7.44 6.46
N GLY A 180 -2.13 -7.75 6.19
CA GLY A 180 -1.61 -9.12 6.22
C GLY A 180 -2.22 -10.05 5.16
N GLY A 181 -2.56 -9.53 3.98
CA GLY A 181 -3.20 -10.29 2.90
C GLY A 181 -2.40 -11.48 2.36
N ASP A 182 -1.10 -11.56 2.64
CA ASP A 182 -0.23 -12.72 2.37
C ASP A 182 -0.48 -13.91 3.32
N GLY A 183 -1.04 -13.65 4.51
CA GLY A 183 -1.38 -14.67 5.49
C GLY A 183 -0.19 -15.22 6.30
N LEU A 184 1.00 -14.64 6.22
CA LEU A 184 2.17 -15.09 6.98
C LEU A 184 2.05 -14.72 8.47
N ALA A 185 1.57 -13.51 8.79
CA ALA A 185 1.20 -13.16 10.17
C ALA A 185 0.07 -14.06 10.69
N LEU A 186 -0.94 -14.34 9.84
CA LEU A 186 -2.06 -15.21 10.17
C LEU A 186 -1.61 -16.64 10.50
N ARG A 187 -0.70 -17.21 9.70
CA ARG A 187 -0.08 -18.52 9.95
C ARG A 187 0.49 -18.61 11.36
N ASP A 188 1.24 -17.60 11.78
CA ASP A 188 1.90 -17.62 13.09
C ASP A 188 0.91 -17.36 14.23
N VAL A 189 -0.14 -16.56 13.99
CA VAL A 189 -1.27 -16.39 14.91
C VAL A 189 -2.00 -17.72 15.16
N LEU A 190 -2.26 -18.53 14.13
CA LEU A 190 -3.00 -19.79 14.26
C LEU A 190 -2.28 -20.82 15.14
N ARG A 191 -0.95 -20.73 15.30
CA ARG A 191 -0.18 -21.58 16.24
C ARG A 191 -0.59 -21.40 17.71
N TRP A 192 -1.23 -20.27 18.04
CA TRP A 192 -1.74 -19.95 19.37
C TRP A 192 -3.14 -20.52 19.63
N GLN A 193 -3.71 -21.25 18.67
CA GLN A 193 -5.04 -21.87 18.77
C GLN A 193 -6.14 -20.87 19.20
N PRO A 194 -6.27 -19.71 18.53
CA PRO A 194 -7.36 -18.78 18.80
C PRO A 194 -8.71 -19.45 18.52
N GLN A 195 -9.81 -18.91 19.07
CA GLN A 195 -11.15 -19.39 18.73
C GLN A 195 -11.61 -18.82 17.39
N ALA A 196 -11.28 -17.55 17.12
CA ALA A 196 -11.59 -16.86 15.88
C ALA A 196 -10.52 -15.83 15.52
N VAL A 197 -10.16 -15.77 14.24
CA VAL A 197 -9.31 -14.73 13.66
C VAL A 197 -10.10 -13.99 12.59
N GLU A 198 -10.18 -12.67 12.75
CA GLU A 198 -10.83 -11.80 11.78
C GLU A 198 -9.74 -11.00 11.06
N LEU A 199 -9.69 -11.09 9.73
CA LEU A 199 -8.70 -10.39 8.92
C LEU A 199 -9.39 -9.39 8.01
N ILE A 200 -9.00 -8.12 8.09
CA ILE A 200 -9.51 -7.04 7.24
C ILE A 200 -8.42 -6.64 6.27
N ASP A 201 -8.65 -6.86 4.97
CA ASP A 201 -7.79 -6.36 3.91
C ASP A 201 -8.62 -5.58 2.89
N ILE A 202 -8.02 -4.59 2.24
CA ILE A 202 -8.70 -3.85 1.18
C ILE A 202 -8.71 -4.66 -0.13
N ASP A 203 -7.70 -5.48 -0.38
CA ASP A 203 -7.44 -6.13 -1.64
C ASP A 203 -7.81 -7.62 -1.63
N ALA A 204 -9.05 -7.91 -2.05
CA ALA A 204 -9.55 -9.28 -2.15
C ALA A 204 -8.72 -10.15 -3.10
N ALA A 205 -8.14 -9.57 -4.17
CA ALA A 205 -7.37 -10.33 -5.15
C ALA A 205 -6.07 -10.87 -4.55
N ILE A 206 -5.42 -10.12 -3.65
CA ILE A 206 -4.24 -10.62 -2.93
C ILE A 206 -4.63 -11.78 -2.00
N VAL A 207 -5.68 -11.61 -1.19
CA VAL A 207 -6.11 -12.67 -0.27
C VAL A 207 -6.49 -13.94 -1.04
N GLU A 208 -7.23 -13.82 -2.15
CA GLU A 208 -7.56 -14.95 -3.01
C GLU A 208 -6.29 -15.63 -3.58
N PHE A 209 -5.31 -14.84 -4.02
CA PHE A 209 -4.01 -15.33 -4.51
C PHE A 209 -3.21 -16.05 -3.42
N PHE A 210 -3.41 -15.76 -2.14
CA PHE A 210 -2.80 -16.48 -1.02
C PHE A 210 -3.70 -17.55 -0.39
N THR A 211 -4.90 -17.77 -0.94
CA THR A 211 -5.86 -18.76 -0.43
C THR A 211 -5.95 -19.99 -1.31
N ALA A 212 -6.03 -19.81 -2.64
CA ALA A 212 -6.32 -20.89 -3.58
C ALA A 212 -5.23 -21.02 -4.67
N PRO A 213 -5.04 -22.21 -5.27
CA PRO A 213 -4.16 -22.39 -6.42
C PRO A 213 -4.54 -21.45 -7.57
N TYR A 214 -3.60 -20.60 -7.98
CA TYR A 214 -3.74 -19.73 -9.14
C TYR A 214 -3.09 -20.40 -10.34
N ILE A 215 -3.87 -20.67 -11.38
CA ILE A 215 -3.41 -21.37 -12.59
C ILE A 215 -3.15 -20.35 -13.69
N ASP A 216 -1.91 -20.32 -14.17
CA ASP A 216 -1.51 -19.58 -15.36
C ASP A 216 -0.69 -20.50 -16.27
N ASP A 217 -0.98 -20.49 -17.57
CA ASP A 217 -0.41 -21.41 -18.58
C ASP A 217 -0.37 -22.90 -18.13
N GLY A 218 -1.46 -23.35 -17.49
CA GLY A 218 -1.60 -24.74 -16.99
C GLY A 218 -0.72 -25.09 -15.78
N LYS A 219 -0.07 -24.12 -15.13
CA LYS A 219 0.77 -24.32 -13.94
C LYS A 219 0.21 -23.56 -12.75
N ILE A 220 0.35 -24.13 -11.56
CA ILE A 220 0.07 -23.42 -10.31
C ILE A 220 1.26 -22.52 -9.99
N ILE A 221 1.12 -21.22 -10.20
CA ILE A 221 2.23 -20.26 -10.09
C ILE A 221 2.51 -19.83 -8.65
N ASN A 222 1.51 -19.93 -7.77
CA ASN A 222 1.57 -19.48 -6.39
C ASN A 222 1.77 -20.62 -5.38
N GLN A 223 2.08 -21.84 -5.82
CA GLN A 223 2.18 -23.00 -4.93
C GLN A 223 3.19 -22.78 -3.79
N ALA A 224 4.36 -22.20 -4.11
CA ALA A 224 5.38 -21.89 -3.09
C ALA A 224 4.89 -20.88 -2.04
N LEU A 225 3.98 -19.98 -2.41
CA LEU A 225 3.39 -18.98 -1.50
C LEU A 225 2.33 -19.60 -0.59
N LEU A 226 1.50 -20.49 -1.14
CA LEU A 226 0.53 -21.28 -0.36
C LEU A 226 1.22 -22.22 0.63
N ASP A 227 2.38 -22.76 0.25
CA ASP A 227 3.20 -23.58 1.15
C ASP A 227 3.85 -22.72 2.25
N LEU A 228 4.32 -21.51 1.90
CA LEU A 228 4.95 -20.56 2.82
C LEU A 228 3.97 -20.07 3.91
N ASN A 229 2.73 -19.72 3.53
CA ASN A 229 1.69 -19.36 4.49
C ASN A 229 0.97 -20.57 5.12
N GLN A 230 1.39 -21.80 4.77
CA GLN A 230 0.84 -23.05 5.27
C GLN A 230 -0.69 -23.17 5.09
N ARG A 231 -1.21 -22.55 4.03
CA ARG A 231 -2.65 -22.48 3.73
C ARG A 231 -3.48 -21.89 4.88
N ALA A 232 -2.93 -20.92 5.61
CA ALA A 232 -3.56 -20.33 6.79
C ALA A 232 -4.99 -19.80 6.54
N PHE A 233 -5.28 -19.26 5.36
CA PHE A 233 -6.62 -18.80 4.99
C PHE A 233 -7.67 -19.91 4.83
N SER A 234 -7.24 -21.17 4.69
CA SER A 234 -8.16 -22.33 4.62
C SER A 234 -8.62 -22.82 6.00
N ASP A 235 -8.08 -22.26 7.08
CA ASP A 235 -8.46 -22.64 8.44
C ASP A 235 -9.89 -22.15 8.76
N PRO A 236 -10.78 -23.02 9.29
CA PRO A 236 -12.18 -22.65 9.57
C PRO A 236 -12.36 -21.56 10.63
N GLN A 237 -11.31 -21.26 11.41
CA GLN A 237 -11.30 -20.20 12.42
C GLN A 237 -11.10 -18.81 11.82
N VAL A 238 -10.76 -18.74 10.52
CA VAL A 238 -10.40 -17.50 9.83
C VAL A 238 -11.60 -16.92 9.08
N HIS A 239 -11.85 -15.63 9.31
CA HIS A 239 -12.89 -14.87 8.64
C HIS A 239 -12.31 -13.61 8.01
N THR A 240 -12.26 -13.59 6.68
CA THR A 240 -11.76 -12.45 5.91
C THR A 240 -12.88 -11.45 5.63
N ARG A 241 -12.58 -10.15 5.74
CA ARG A 241 -13.46 -9.05 5.37
C ARG A 241 -12.75 -8.11 4.42
N PHE A 242 -13.37 -7.89 3.27
CA PHE A 242 -12.82 -6.99 2.27
C PHE A 242 -13.35 -5.57 2.44
N GLY A 243 -12.44 -4.60 2.41
CA GLY A 243 -12.74 -3.18 2.35
C GLY A 243 -11.83 -2.31 3.22
N ASP A 244 -12.12 -1.01 3.20
CA ASP A 244 -11.36 -0.01 3.95
C ASP A 244 -11.43 -0.28 5.46
N ALA A 245 -10.29 -0.59 6.07
CA ALA A 245 -10.18 -0.89 7.49
C ALA A 245 -10.71 0.25 8.38
N PHE A 246 -10.61 1.51 7.95
CA PHE A 246 -11.14 2.64 8.71
C PHE A 246 -12.68 2.57 8.86
N ILE A 247 -13.36 2.05 7.83
CA ILE A 247 -14.82 1.85 7.76
C ILE A 247 -15.18 0.52 8.43
N LYS A 248 -14.49 -0.58 8.11
CA LYS A 248 -14.77 -1.90 8.69
C LYS A 248 -14.63 -1.94 10.21
N VAL A 249 -13.67 -1.20 10.76
CA VAL A 249 -13.55 -1.04 12.22
C VAL A 249 -14.78 -0.36 12.84
N ASP A 250 -15.45 0.59 12.15
CA ASP A 250 -16.71 1.17 12.67
C ASP A 250 -17.83 0.14 12.71
N GLU A 251 -17.91 -0.75 11.72
CA GLU A 251 -18.88 -1.85 11.70
C GLU A 251 -18.66 -2.79 12.90
N LEU A 252 -17.40 -3.14 13.19
CA LEU A 252 -17.06 -3.99 14.35
C LEU A 252 -17.38 -3.32 15.69
N ILE A 253 -17.16 -2.00 15.80
CA ILE A 253 -17.51 -1.23 17.00
C ILE A 253 -19.03 -1.23 17.20
N GLN A 254 -19.81 -1.02 16.14
CA GLN A 254 -21.27 -1.07 16.20
C GLN A 254 -21.79 -2.45 16.60
N GLN A 255 -21.11 -3.52 16.17
CA GLN A 255 -21.37 -4.89 16.56
C GLN A 255 -20.88 -5.24 17.98
N GLN A 256 -20.27 -4.29 18.69
CA GLN A 256 -19.71 -4.47 20.03
C GLN A 256 -18.70 -5.63 20.12
N ARG A 257 -17.97 -5.87 19.02
CA ARG A 257 -16.91 -6.88 18.99
C ARG A 257 -15.76 -6.46 19.91
N LEU A 258 -15.15 -7.45 20.55
CA LEU A 258 -13.94 -7.27 21.35
C LEU A 258 -12.90 -8.31 20.94
N TYR A 259 -11.64 -7.88 20.88
CA TYR A 259 -10.50 -8.72 20.52
C TYR A 259 -9.47 -8.67 21.64
N ASP A 260 -8.85 -9.82 21.93
CA ASP A 260 -7.78 -9.92 22.91
C ASP A 260 -6.45 -9.42 22.33
N VAL A 261 -6.28 -9.59 21.02
CA VAL A 261 -5.12 -9.13 20.25
C VAL A 261 -5.55 -8.41 18.98
N ILE A 262 -4.91 -7.28 18.69
CA ILE A 262 -5.03 -6.58 17.40
C ILE A 262 -3.65 -6.44 16.77
N ILE A 263 -3.50 -6.91 15.52
CA ILE A 263 -2.27 -6.81 14.73
C ILE A 263 -2.53 -5.89 13.55
N VAL A 264 -1.75 -4.81 13.43
CA VAL A 264 -1.80 -3.89 12.29
C VAL A 264 -0.56 -4.12 11.42
N ASP A 265 -0.76 -4.83 10.32
CA ASP A 265 0.25 -5.24 9.36
C ASP A 265 -0.04 -4.62 7.99
N LEU A 266 0.12 -3.29 7.96
CA LEU A 266 -0.14 -2.48 6.77
C LEU A 266 1.20 -2.05 6.14
N PRO A 267 1.22 -1.78 4.83
CA PRO A 267 2.36 -1.11 4.21
C PRO A 267 2.63 0.24 4.86
N ASP A 268 3.90 0.67 4.80
CA ASP A 268 4.33 1.98 5.30
C ASP A 268 3.39 3.11 4.84
N PRO A 269 3.22 4.19 5.63
CA PRO A 269 2.34 5.31 5.29
C PRO A 269 2.92 6.17 4.15
N SER A 270 3.20 5.59 3.00
CA SER A 270 3.82 6.21 1.82
C SER A 270 2.82 6.87 0.89
N HIS A 271 1.52 6.77 1.18
CA HIS A 271 0.44 7.39 0.42
C HIS A 271 -0.57 8.07 1.37
N PRO A 272 -1.20 9.20 0.98
CA PRO A 272 -2.23 9.86 1.77
C PRO A 272 -3.38 8.94 2.21
N ASP A 273 -3.76 7.96 1.37
CA ASP A 273 -4.85 7.02 1.68
C ASP A 273 -4.48 6.04 2.79
N LEU A 274 -3.22 5.61 2.86
CA LEU A 274 -2.71 4.76 3.95
C LEU A 274 -2.53 5.56 5.24
N ASN A 275 -2.15 6.84 5.16
CA ASN A 275 -1.89 7.67 6.33
C ASN A 275 -3.06 7.72 7.33
N LYS A 276 -4.31 7.67 6.87
CA LYS A 276 -5.49 7.69 7.75
C LYS A 276 -5.52 6.51 8.72
N LEU A 277 -4.97 5.36 8.31
CA LEU A 277 -4.85 4.13 9.09
C LEU A 277 -3.70 4.20 10.13
N TYR A 278 -2.84 5.21 10.03
CA TYR A 278 -1.80 5.49 11.04
C TYR A 278 -2.18 6.69 11.95
N SER A 279 -3.45 7.11 11.95
CA SER A 279 -3.88 8.31 12.66
C SER A 279 -4.33 8.02 14.10
N ALA A 280 -4.22 9.03 14.97
CA ALA A 280 -4.72 8.96 16.34
C ALA A 280 -6.20 8.54 16.42
N ARG A 281 -7.02 8.97 15.45
CA ARG A 281 -8.43 8.61 15.38
C ARG A 281 -8.61 7.12 15.10
N PHE A 282 -7.83 6.56 14.18
CA PHE A 282 -7.89 5.13 13.88
C PHE A 282 -7.44 4.29 15.08
N TYR A 283 -6.32 4.63 15.72
CA TYR A 283 -5.87 3.91 16.91
C TYR A 283 -6.83 4.03 18.10
N ALA A 284 -7.55 5.16 18.26
CA ALA A 284 -8.59 5.28 19.28
C ALA A 284 -9.78 4.34 19.01
N LYS A 285 -10.12 4.10 17.73
CA LYS A 285 -11.11 3.09 17.36
C LYS A 285 -10.62 1.68 17.72
N LEU A 286 -9.38 1.34 17.38
CA LEU A 286 -8.79 0.03 17.73
C LEU A 286 -8.75 -0.18 19.25
N LYS A 287 -8.41 0.85 20.04
CA LYS A 287 -8.48 0.79 21.50
C LYS A 287 -9.88 0.45 22.02
N THR A 288 -10.93 0.88 21.31
CA THR A 288 -12.33 0.57 21.67
C THR A 288 -12.64 -0.91 21.47
N LEU A 289 -12.13 -1.50 20.39
CA LEU A 289 -12.25 -2.93 20.06
C LEU A 289 -11.36 -3.83 20.93
N LEU A 290 -10.33 -3.31 21.57
CA LEU A 290 -9.40 -4.12 22.35
C LEU A 290 -9.98 -4.49 23.74
N ALA A 291 -9.83 -5.74 24.16
CA ALA A 291 -10.19 -6.21 25.50
C ALA A 291 -9.41 -5.46 26.59
N GLY A 292 -9.94 -5.42 27.82
CA GLY A 292 -9.38 -4.65 28.93
C GLY A 292 -7.91 -4.97 29.23
N ASP A 293 -7.54 -6.24 29.10
CA ASP A 293 -6.22 -6.82 29.31
C ASP A 293 -5.51 -7.20 27.99
N GLY A 294 -6.07 -6.80 26.85
CA GLY A 294 -5.55 -7.07 25.52
C GLY A 294 -4.34 -6.21 25.13
N ALA A 295 -3.69 -6.61 24.05
CA ALA A 295 -2.53 -5.94 23.47
C ALA A 295 -2.69 -5.70 21.98
N MET A 296 -2.06 -4.64 21.49
CA MET A 296 -2.04 -4.28 20.07
C MET A 296 -0.60 -4.11 19.61
N VAL A 297 -0.31 -4.51 18.38
CA VAL A 297 0.95 -4.22 17.68
C VAL A 297 0.67 -3.53 16.36
N VAL A 298 1.59 -2.65 15.98
CA VAL A 298 1.61 -1.99 14.68
C VAL A 298 3.02 -2.14 14.12
N GLN A 299 3.13 -2.57 12.87
CA GLN A 299 4.34 -2.33 12.08
C GLN A 299 4.61 -0.81 12.02
N SER A 300 5.86 -0.41 12.23
CA SER A 300 6.22 1.00 12.45
C SER A 300 7.40 1.49 11.63
N THR A 301 7.68 0.86 10.48
CA THR A 301 8.81 1.14 9.57
C THR A 301 10.18 1.06 10.26
N SER A 302 11.24 1.42 9.55
CA SER A 302 12.61 1.35 10.08
C SER A 302 12.89 2.45 11.10
N PRO A 303 13.43 2.11 12.30
CA PRO A 303 13.84 3.11 13.30
C PRO A 303 15.04 3.95 12.85
N TYR A 304 15.77 3.53 11.81
CA TYR A 304 16.94 4.25 11.31
C TYR A 304 16.69 4.88 9.93
N HIS A 305 15.94 4.22 9.05
CA HIS A 305 15.70 4.73 7.70
C HIS A 305 14.52 5.72 7.68
N ALA A 306 13.53 5.54 8.56
CA ALA A 306 12.35 6.38 8.66
C ALA A 306 12.06 6.77 10.11
N LYS A 307 13.12 7.19 10.84
CA LYS A 307 13.10 7.45 12.29
C LYS A 307 11.95 8.37 12.72
N ASN A 308 11.69 9.46 11.99
CA ASN A 308 10.64 10.40 12.39
C ASN A 308 9.25 9.77 12.27
N THR A 309 9.07 8.93 11.25
CA THR A 309 7.84 8.14 11.04
C THR A 309 7.67 7.12 12.16
N PHE A 310 8.72 6.34 12.45
CA PHE A 310 8.74 5.37 13.55
C PHE A 310 8.34 6.02 14.88
N LEU A 311 9.00 7.13 15.26
CA LEU A 311 8.68 7.87 16.48
C LEU A 311 7.27 8.46 16.46
N SER A 312 6.80 8.93 15.29
CA SER A 312 5.46 9.50 15.13
C SER A 312 4.38 8.45 15.37
N ILE A 313 4.57 7.22 14.88
CA ILE A 313 3.63 6.12 15.08
C ILE A 313 3.50 5.80 16.58
N GLY A 314 4.62 5.60 17.29
CA GLY A 314 4.63 5.38 18.74
C GLY A 314 3.92 6.49 19.51
N LYS A 315 4.28 7.76 19.23
CA LYS A 315 3.64 8.93 19.84
C LYS A 315 2.15 9.02 19.55
N THR A 316 1.72 8.57 18.37
CA THR A 316 0.32 8.59 17.94
C THR A 316 -0.51 7.52 18.64
N VAL A 317 0.04 6.31 18.81
CA VAL A 317 -0.59 5.25 19.62
C VAL A 317 -0.74 5.71 21.07
N GLN A 318 0.30 6.32 21.66
CA GLN A 318 0.22 6.87 23.01
C GLN A 318 -0.85 7.97 23.13
N TYR A 319 -0.94 8.86 22.15
CA TYR A 319 -1.94 9.92 22.10
C TYR A 319 -3.38 9.39 21.95
N ALA A 320 -3.57 8.23 21.32
CA ALA A 320 -4.87 7.56 21.25
C ALA A 320 -5.33 7.00 22.62
N GLY A 321 -4.47 7.07 23.64
CA GLY A 321 -4.83 6.84 25.03
C GLY A 321 -4.53 5.45 25.55
N PHE A 322 -3.67 4.66 24.89
CA PHE A 322 -3.18 3.40 25.45
C PHE A 322 -2.37 3.66 26.74
N MET A 323 -2.44 2.74 27.71
CA MET A 323 -1.81 2.94 29.02
C MET A 323 -0.29 2.83 28.95
N HIS A 324 0.20 1.80 28.27
CA HIS A 324 1.61 1.61 27.98
C HIS A 324 1.80 1.47 26.48
N VAL A 325 2.76 2.22 25.94
CA VAL A 325 3.21 2.12 24.55
C VAL A 325 4.72 2.00 24.57
N GLU A 326 5.22 0.95 23.95
CA GLU A 326 6.64 0.65 23.80
C GLU A 326 6.93 0.46 22.31
N GLN A 327 8.15 0.75 21.90
CA GLN A 327 8.62 0.43 20.55
C GLN A 327 9.79 -0.52 20.66
N TYR A 328 10.00 -1.32 19.62
CA TYR A 328 11.05 -2.32 19.57
C TYR A 328 11.47 -2.55 18.13
N HIS A 329 12.63 -3.17 17.93
CA HIS A 329 13.21 -3.34 16.60
C HIS A 329 14.05 -4.61 16.46
N HIS A 330 14.28 -5.01 15.21
CA HIS A 330 15.18 -6.10 14.85
C HIS A 330 15.56 -5.99 13.38
N ASN A 331 16.78 -6.43 13.05
CA ASN A 331 17.22 -6.56 11.67
C ASN A 331 16.50 -7.73 10.96
N VAL A 332 15.76 -7.40 9.90
CA VAL A 332 15.22 -8.35 8.91
C VAL A 332 16.09 -8.20 7.67
N PRO A 333 16.93 -9.19 7.29
CA PRO A 333 17.94 -9.02 6.23
C PRO A 333 17.45 -8.42 4.91
N SER A 334 16.24 -8.75 4.46
CA SER A 334 15.63 -8.18 3.26
C SER A 334 15.16 -6.73 3.41
N PHE A 335 14.87 -6.25 4.63
CA PHE A 335 14.39 -4.89 4.91
C PHE A 335 15.44 -3.99 5.59
N GLY A 336 16.46 -4.59 6.20
CA GLY A 336 17.33 -3.96 7.18
C GLY A 336 16.71 -3.93 8.58
N GLU A 337 17.14 -2.97 9.41
CA GLU A 337 16.53 -2.74 10.72
C GLU A 337 15.09 -2.28 10.59
N TRP A 338 14.17 -3.04 11.19
CA TRP A 338 12.74 -2.82 11.14
C TRP A 338 12.16 -2.65 12.54
N GLY A 339 11.08 -1.87 12.64
CA GLY A 339 10.52 -1.45 13.91
C GLY A 339 9.03 -1.72 14.04
N TRP A 340 8.61 -1.91 15.27
CA TRP A 340 7.22 -2.13 15.66
C TRP A 340 6.85 -1.28 16.87
N THR A 341 5.56 -1.04 17.05
CA THR A 341 4.99 -0.35 18.20
C THR A 341 3.97 -1.26 18.85
N ILE A 342 4.16 -1.56 20.13
CA ILE A 342 3.27 -2.40 20.92
C ILE A 342 2.61 -1.57 22.00
N ALA A 343 1.34 -1.87 22.28
CA ALA A 343 0.58 -1.16 23.29
C ALA A 343 -0.31 -2.12 24.09
N THR A 344 -0.40 -1.90 25.40
CA THR A 344 -1.37 -2.58 26.27
C THR A 344 -2.47 -1.61 26.69
N LYS A 345 -3.72 -2.08 26.73
CA LYS A 345 -4.87 -1.21 27.07
C LYS A 345 -4.83 -0.76 28.52
N ASN A 346 -4.55 -1.69 29.44
CA ASN A 346 -4.41 -1.47 30.88
C ASN A 346 -3.33 -2.40 31.47
N GLY A 347 -3.10 -2.33 32.78
CA GLY A 347 -2.16 -3.21 33.50
C GLY A 347 -0.71 -2.77 33.31
N VAL A 348 0.23 -3.71 33.26
CA VAL A 348 1.66 -3.41 33.04
C VAL A 348 2.03 -3.43 31.56
N SER A 349 3.22 -2.89 31.23
CA SER A 349 3.74 -2.79 29.86
C SER A 349 3.97 -4.17 29.21
N ALA A 350 4.04 -4.21 27.88
CA ALA A 350 4.23 -5.46 27.14
C ALA A 350 5.57 -6.11 27.49
N ARG A 351 6.64 -5.30 27.54
CA ARG A 351 7.97 -5.76 27.96
C ARG A 351 7.95 -6.36 29.37
N ALA A 352 7.24 -5.73 30.31
CA ALA A 352 7.13 -6.23 31.68
C ALA A 352 6.38 -7.58 31.72
N ARG A 353 5.30 -7.74 30.95
CA ARG A 353 4.57 -9.02 30.84
C ARG A 353 5.43 -10.12 30.22
N LEU A 354 6.20 -9.79 29.18
CA LEU A 354 7.16 -10.70 28.54
C LEU A 354 8.26 -11.15 29.50
N ALA A 355 8.81 -10.23 30.30
CA ALA A 355 9.87 -10.52 31.27
C ALA A 355 9.42 -11.43 32.42
N GLN A 356 8.11 -11.45 32.73
CA GLN A 356 7.52 -12.28 33.78
C GLN A 356 7.19 -13.71 33.33
N LYS A 357 7.35 -14.03 32.03
CA LYS A 357 7.11 -15.39 31.54
C LYS A 357 8.32 -16.27 31.85
N ASP A 358 8.09 -17.45 32.42
CA ASP A 358 9.17 -18.44 32.62
C ASP A 358 9.66 -19.06 31.31
N ARG A 359 8.77 -19.16 30.32
CA ARG A 359 9.04 -19.66 28.97
C ARG A 359 8.04 -19.11 27.96
N LEU A 360 8.43 -19.14 26.68
CA LEU A 360 7.50 -18.87 25.58
C LEU A 360 6.48 -20.01 25.48
N GLN A 361 5.24 -19.68 25.09
CA GLN A 361 4.09 -20.59 25.09
C GLN A 361 4.01 -21.37 23.79
N VAL A 362 4.41 -20.73 22.69
CA VAL A 362 4.42 -21.26 21.33
C VAL A 362 5.84 -21.22 20.82
N ASP A 363 6.26 -22.31 20.15
CA ASP A 363 7.50 -22.36 19.40
C ASP A 363 7.22 -21.93 17.94
N ASP A 364 7.68 -20.72 17.60
CA ASP A 364 7.60 -20.20 16.23
C ASP A 364 8.82 -20.61 15.38
N GLY A 365 9.82 -21.27 15.98
CA GLY A 365 11.07 -21.69 15.32
C GLY A 365 12.15 -20.62 15.27
N TRP A 366 11.93 -19.44 15.86
CA TRP A 366 12.88 -18.32 15.79
C TRP A 366 13.03 -17.54 17.11
N SER A 367 11.92 -17.22 17.77
CA SER A 367 11.90 -16.37 18.95
C SER A 367 12.51 -17.06 20.17
N THR A 368 13.35 -16.31 20.89
CA THR A 368 13.71 -16.63 22.28
C THR A 368 13.32 -15.45 23.16
N GLN A 369 13.03 -15.70 24.43
CA GLN A 369 12.68 -14.63 25.36
C GLN A 369 13.79 -13.56 25.43
N GLY A 370 15.05 -13.96 25.37
CA GLY A 370 16.20 -13.04 25.35
C GLY A 370 16.18 -12.14 24.12
N VAL A 371 15.95 -12.69 22.93
CA VAL A 371 15.83 -11.91 21.68
C VAL A 371 14.66 -10.94 21.75
N LEU A 372 13.48 -11.41 22.18
CA LEU A 372 12.29 -10.55 22.28
C LEU A 372 12.49 -9.41 23.29
N LEU A 373 13.14 -9.66 24.43
CA LEU A 373 13.42 -8.62 25.43
C LEU A 373 14.50 -7.64 24.95
N ALA A 374 15.54 -8.13 24.28
CA ALA A 374 16.61 -7.30 23.75
C ALA A 374 16.13 -6.35 22.64
N ALA A 375 15.10 -6.74 21.87
CA ALA A 375 14.51 -5.91 20.83
C ALA A 375 13.93 -4.57 21.35
N PHE A 376 13.61 -4.48 22.65
CA PHE A 376 13.13 -3.24 23.28
C PHE A 376 14.26 -2.27 23.68
N GLU A 377 15.52 -2.65 23.50
CA GLU A 377 16.66 -1.80 23.84
C GLU A 377 17.03 -0.89 22.67
N PHE A 378 17.26 0.38 22.97
CA PHE A 378 17.75 1.38 22.01
C PHE A 378 19.00 2.06 22.55
N SER A 379 19.74 2.75 21.69
CA SER A 379 20.86 3.58 22.14
C SER A 379 20.39 4.73 23.05
N GLN A 380 21.26 5.17 23.96
CA GLN A 380 20.93 6.11 25.05
C GLN A 380 20.19 7.38 24.61
N HIS A 381 20.49 7.88 23.41
CA HIS A 381 19.97 9.14 22.86
C HIS A 381 18.95 8.94 21.72
N PHE A 382 18.47 7.71 21.53
CA PHE A 382 17.62 7.40 20.38
C PHE A 382 16.33 8.24 20.38
N PHE A 383 15.70 8.42 21.55
CA PHE A 383 14.41 9.08 21.74
C PHE A 383 14.49 10.58 22.08
N ASP A 384 15.67 11.22 22.08
CA ASP A 384 15.85 12.62 22.49
C ASP A 384 14.97 13.59 21.69
N GLU A 385 14.73 13.29 20.42
CA GLU A 385 13.96 14.13 19.50
C GLU A 385 12.43 13.92 19.62
N LEU A 386 11.96 12.97 20.42
CA LEU A 386 10.55 12.55 20.49
C LEU A 386 9.57 13.71 20.79
N GLN A 387 10.02 14.71 21.56
CA GLN A 387 9.18 15.88 21.87
C GLN A 387 8.87 16.73 20.64
N SER A 388 9.80 16.81 19.68
CA SER A 388 9.64 17.56 18.43
C SER A 388 8.74 16.84 17.41
N ILE A 389 8.61 15.52 17.52
CA ILE A 389 7.81 14.70 16.61
C ILE A 389 6.33 14.98 16.77
N LYS A 390 5.62 15.17 15.66
CA LYS A 390 4.18 15.40 15.67
C LYS A 390 3.40 14.09 15.78
N VAL A 391 2.30 14.14 16.53
CA VAL A 391 1.24 13.11 16.47
C VAL A 391 0.59 13.15 15.09
N ASN A 392 0.42 11.98 14.48
CA ASN A 392 -0.28 11.83 13.22
C ASN A 392 -1.80 11.94 13.42
N ARG A 393 -2.40 12.89 12.71
CA ARG A 393 -3.84 13.14 12.65
C ARG A 393 -4.24 13.16 11.18
N ILE A 394 -5.51 12.85 10.92
CA ILE A 394 -6.05 12.81 9.54
C ILE A 394 -5.76 14.11 8.78
N ASN A 395 -5.85 15.26 9.45
CA ASN A 395 -5.68 16.57 8.84
C ASN A 395 -4.22 17.03 8.66
N ASN A 396 -3.27 16.48 9.42
CA ASN A 396 -1.86 16.91 9.34
C ASN A 396 -0.97 15.93 8.58
N GLN A 397 -1.40 14.67 8.44
CA GLN A 397 -0.69 13.60 7.75
C GLN A 397 0.79 13.48 8.16
N ALA A 398 1.09 13.69 9.45
CA ALA A 398 2.46 13.78 9.92
C ALA A 398 3.29 12.53 9.58
N ALA A 399 2.72 11.34 9.72
CA ALA A 399 3.43 10.09 9.42
C ALA A 399 3.82 9.99 7.93
N TYR A 400 2.90 10.31 7.02
CA TYR A 400 3.19 10.36 5.59
C TYR A 400 4.23 11.42 5.21
N GLN A 401 4.12 12.62 5.78
CA GLN A 401 5.08 13.69 5.51
C GLN A 401 6.48 13.35 6.02
N TYR A 402 6.58 12.74 7.21
CA TYR A 402 7.86 12.25 7.74
C TYR A 402 8.43 11.12 6.88
N HIS A 403 7.59 10.16 6.47
CA HIS A 403 8.03 9.06 5.64
C HIS A 403 8.60 9.60 4.32
N LYS A 404 7.84 10.45 3.62
CA LYS A 404 8.31 11.07 2.38
C LYS A 404 9.65 11.80 2.58
N ALA A 405 9.77 12.64 3.61
CA ALA A 405 10.99 13.40 3.88
C ALA A 405 12.20 12.53 4.26
N ASP A 406 11.98 11.46 5.03
CA ASP A 406 13.06 10.56 5.46
C ASP A 406 13.63 9.78 4.26
N TRP A 407 12.77 9.30 3.35
CA TRP A 407 13.19 8.62 2.12
C TRP A 407 13.84 9.57 1.10
N GLU A 408 13.37 10.82 0.96
CA GLU A 408 14.02 11.84 0.11
C GLU A 408 15.46 12.13 0.58
N LYS A 409 15.69 12.19 1.90
CA LYS A 409 17.04 12.36 2.47
C LYS A 409 17.96 11.19 2.14
N GLN A 410 17.47 9.95 2.21
CA GLN A 410 18.27 8.78 1.88
C GLN A 410 18.71 8.73 0.42
N GLN A 411 17.85 9.19 -0.48
CA GLN A 411 18.17 9.29 -1.91
C GLN A 411 19.10 10.48 -2.24
N SER A 412 19.58 11.23 -1.23
CA SER A 412 20.44 12.40 -1.38
C SER A 412 19.83 13.49 -2.27
N ILE A 413 18.50 13.55 -2.39
CA ILE A 413 17.78 14.59 -3.14
C ILE A 413 17.64 15.82 -2.23
N TYR A 414 18.77 16.36 -1.79
CA TYR A 414 18.78 17.69 -1.18
C TYR A 414 18.76 18.72 -2.31
N ILE A 415 17.60 19.29 -2.58
CA ILE A 415 17.56 20.62 -3.18
C ILE A 415 18.00 21.58 -2.08
N ILE A 416 19.23 22.07 -2.16
CA ILE A 416 19.68 23.17 -1.30
C ILE A 416 18.82 24.38 -1.70
N GLU A 417 17.70 24.59 -1.00
CA GLU A 417 17.05 25.90 -1.01
C GLU A 417 18.03 26.87 -0.35
N ASN A 418 18.80 27.56 -1.19
CA ASN A 418 19.52 28.75 -0.78
C ASN A 418 18.47 29.73 -0.23
N LYS A 419 18.31 29.75 1.08
CA LYS A 419 17.78 30.90 1.81
C LYS A 419 18.76 32.05 1.58
N THR A 420 18.63 32.73 0.45
CA THR A 420 19.14 34.08 0.29
C THR A 420 18.47 34.93 1.35
N SER A 421 19.30 35.47 2.24
CA SER A 421 18.94 36.52 3.17
C SER A 421 18.23 37.63 2.40
N LYS A 422 16.94 37.83 2.71
CA LYS A 422 16.34 39.16 2.59
C LYS A 422 16.47 39.83 3.94
N ASN A 423 17.69 40.28 4.23
CA ASN A 423 17.87 41.54 4.94
C ASN A 423 18.02 42.60 3.85
N ASN A 424 16.97 43.39 3.69
CA ASN A 424 17.02 44.81 3.31
C ASN A 424 15.76 45.47 3.84
#